data_AF-A0A387BH99-F1
#
_entry.id   AF-A0A387BH99-F1
#
_cell.length_a   1.000
_cell.length_b   1.000
_cell.length_c   1.000
_cell.angle_alpha   90.00
_cell.angle_beta   90.00
_cell.angle_gamma   90.00
#
_symmetry.space_group_name_H-M   'P 1'
#
loop_
_entity.id
_entity.type
_entity.pdbx_description
1 polymer ?
#
loop_
_entity_poly.entity_id
_entity_poly.type
_entity_poly.pdbx_seq_one_letter_code
_entity_poly.pdbx_strand_id
1 'polypeptide(L)'
;MAEKINIQLTKQRHPELFGYFETFEGTSIQALGALLNQNEKLKKKLDERSDLLEDFTKLLKPELLQMRLALRATEKQTWLLAQIKNTELYEREVLRPDQPLPKAKTFAEYRSEPFAILDGKWKEMLTTIRQERAERASYEMNKWEESLK
;
A
#
# COMPACT_ATOMS: atom_id res chain seq x y z
N MET A 1 44.64 -7.33 -23.44
CA MET A 1 44.93 -5.89 -23.45
C MET A 1 43.83 -5.20 -22.66
N ALA A 2 44.15 -4.35 -21.68
CA ALA A 2 43.12 -3.66 -20.90
C ALA A 2 42.66 -2.38 -21.65
N GLU A 3 41.37 -2.28 -21.94
CA GLU A 3 40.78 -1.03 -22.47
C GLU A 3 40.93 0.08 -21.43
N LYS A 4 41.57 1.18 -21.82
CA LYS A 4 41.70 2.36 -20.96
C LYS A 4 40.52 3.28 -21.18
N ILE A 5 39.64 3.37 -20.19
CA ILE A 5 38.54 4.33 -20.17
C ILE A 5 39.01 5.57 -19.40
N ASN A 6 39.00 6.74 -20.06
CA ASN A 6 39.26 8.01 -19.39
C ASN A 6 37.96 8.57 -18.82
N ILE A 7 37.87 8.63 -17.49
CA ILE A 7 36.71 9.19 -16.78
C ILE A 7 37.14 10.50 -16.15
N GLN A 8 36.43 11.59 -16.47
CA GLN A 8 36.64 12.88 -15.85
C GLN A 8 35.65 13.04 -14.69
N LEU A 9 36.17 13.04 -13.46
CA LEU A 9 35.39 13.28 -12.25
C LEU A 9 35.81 14.61 -11.65
N THR A 10 34.84 15.41 -11.19
CA THR A 10 35.11 16.70 -10.53
C THR A 10 34.70 16.64 -9.06
N LYS A 11 35.58 17.14 -8.18
CA LYS A 11 35.35 17.13 -6.72
C LYS A 11 34.10 17.93 -6.31
N GLN A 12 33.77 18.98 -7.07
CA GLN A 12 32.56 19.78 -6.85
C GLN A 12 31.26 18.99 -7.07
N ARG A 13 31.23 18.07 -8.04
CA ARG A 13 30.02 17.27 -8.34
C ARG A 13 29.93 15.98 -7.52
N HIS A 14 31.05 15.46 -7.03
CA HIS A 14 31.11 14.17 -6.34
C HIS A 14 31.91 14.24 -5.01
N PRO A 15 31.52 15.12 -4.06
CA PRO A 15 32.28 15.33 -2.83
C PRO A 15 32.43 14.06 -2.00
N GLU A 16 31.39 13.23 -1.93
CA GLU A 16 31.39 11.97 -1.16
C GLU A 16 32.32 10.92 -1.76
N LEU A 17 32.38 10.85 -3.10
CA LEU A 17 33.22 9.88 -3.81
C LEU A 17 34.71 10.25 -3.67
N PHE A 18 35.02 11.54 -3.67
CA PHE A 18 36.36 12.04 -3.34
C PHE A 18 36.70 11.89 -1.85
N GLY A 19 35.74 12.09 -0.95
CA GLY A 19 35.91 11.78 0.47
C GLY A 19 36.25 10.31 0.70
N TYR A 20 35.57 9.41 -0.02
CA TYR A 20 35.88 7.99 0.02
C TYR A 20 37.29 7.70 -0.50
N PHE A 21 37.71 8.30 -1.61
CA PHE A 21 39.08 8.18 -2.12
C PHE A 21 40.14 8.65 -1.13
N GLU A 22 39.87 9.70 -0.35
CA GLU A 22 40.78 10.22 0.66
C GLU A 22 40.91 9.27 1.87
N THR A 23 39.84 8.53 2.19
CA THR A 23 39.84 7.55 3.30
C THR A 23 40.26 6.14 2.90
N PHE A 24 40.28 5.84 1.60
CA PHE A 24 40.52 4.49 1.10
C PHE A 24 42.02 4.23 0.93
N GLU A 25 42.54 3.22 1.61
CA GLU A 25 43.91 2.76 1.43
C GLU A 25 44.06 2.02 0.10
N GLY A 26 44.46 2.73 -0.96
CA GLY A 26 44.73 2.14 -2.27
C GLY A 26 44.68 3.14 -3.41
N THR A 27 44.70 2.62 -4.64
CA THR A 27 44.54 3.46 -5.84
C THR A 27 43.07 3.79 -6.09
N SER A 28 42.78 4.95 -6.70
CA SER A 28 41.41 5.36 -7.01
C SER A 28 40.66 4.36 -7.89
N ILE A 29 41.36 3.62 -8.75
CA ILE A 29 40.78 2.54 -9.56
C ILE A 29 40.34 1.35 -8.68
N GLN A 30 41.15 0.97 -7.70
CA GLN A 30 40.78 -0.07 -6.73
C GLN A 30 39.60 0.37 -5.87
N ALA A 31 39.55 1.64 -5.47
CA ALA A 31 38.42 2.21 -4.75
C ALA A 31 37.12 2.16 -5.57
N LEU A 32 37.18 2.52 -6.85
CA LEU A 32 36.03 2.40 -7.77
C LEU A 32 35.60 0.94 -7.96
N GLY A 33 36.55 0.01 -8.11
CA GLY A 33 36.26 -1.42 -8.18
C GLY A 33 35.59 -1.95 -6.91
N ALA A 34 36.04 -1.49 -5.73
CA ALA A 34 35.44 -1.84 -4.45
C ALA A 34 33.99 -1.31 -4.34
N LEU A 35 33.75 -0.06 -4.75
CA LEU A 35 32.41 0.54 -4.77
C LEU A 35 31.47 -0.17 -5.74
N LEU A 36 31.94 -0.56 -6.93
CA LEU A 36 31.17 -1.35 -7.89
C LEU A 36 30.75 -2.70 -7.30
N ASN A 37 31.69 -3.42 -6.69
CA ASN A 37 31.42 -4.69 -6.04
C ASN A 37 30.45 -4.55 -4.85
N GLN A 38 30.51 -3.45 -4.11
CA GLN A 38 29.54 -3.16 -3.05
C GLN A 38 28.14 -2.89 -3.62
N ASN A 39 28.05 -2.12 -4.71
CA ASN A 39 26.78 -1.84 -5.37
C ASN A 39 26.11 -3.11 -5.91
N GLU A 40 26.89 -4.02 -6.52
CA GLU A 40 26.35 -5.31 -6.98
C GLU A 40 25.79 -6.16 -5.83
N LYS A 41 26.50 -6.18 -4.69
CA LYS A 41 26.02 -6.89 -3.49
C LYS A 41 24.76 -6.26 -2.92
N LEU A 42 24.67 -4.94 -2.90
CA LEU A 42 23.49 -4.21 -2.44
C LEU A 42 22.30 -4.43 -3.37
N LYS A 43 22.52 -4.45 -4.68
CA LYS A 43 21.49 -4.75 -5.68
C LYS A 43 20.92 -6.16 -5.49
N LYS A 44 21.78 -7.17 -5.33
CA LYS A 44 21.32 -8.54 -5.03
C LYS A 44 20.47 -8.62 -3.77
N LYS A 45 20.89 -7.96 -2.68
CA LYS A 45 20.11 -7.91 -1.44
C LYS A 45 18.78 -7.16 -1.60
N LEU A 46 18.72 -6.16 -2.49
CA LEU A 46 17.50 -5.44 -2.79
C LEU A 46 16.52 -6.36 -3.53
N ASP A 47 17.01 -7.07 -4.56
CA ASP A 47 16.24 -8.00 -5.37
C ASP A 47 15.68 -9.15 -4.49
N GLU A 48 16.51 -9.73 -3.62
CA GLU A 48 16.07 -10.75 -2.64
C GLU A 48 14.99 -10.22 -1.69
N ARG A 49 15.07 -8.95 -1.27
CA ARG A 49 14.05 -8.33 -0.41
C ARG A 49 12.77 -8.02 -1.15
N SER A 50 12.83 -7.64 -2.43
CA SER A 50 11.62 -7.44 -3.23
C SER A 50 10.88 -8.74 -3.45
N ASP A 51 11.58 -9.84 -3.70
CA ASP A 51 10.97 -11.16 -3.88
C ASP A 51 10.26 -11.62 -2.59
N LEU A 52 10.92 -11.47 -1.44
CA LEU A 52 10.32 -11.76 -0.13
C LEU A 52 9.09 -10.89 0.17
N LEU A 53 9.12 -9.61 -0.20
CA LEU A 53 7.97 -8.72 -0.04
C LEU A 53 6.82 -9.13 -0.96
N GLU A 54 7.11 -9.54 -2.19
CA GLU A 54 6.10 -9.99 -3.14
C GLU A 54 5.43 -11.27 -2.65
N ASP A 55 6.21 -12.23 -2.14
CA ASP A 55 5.70 -13.48 -1.59
C ASP A 55 4.88 -13.26 -0.31
N PHE A 56 5.35 -12.41 0.59
CA PHE A 56 4.59 -12.00 1.79
C PHE A 56 3.26 -11.34 1.41
N THR A 57 3.27 -10.49 0.38
CA THR A 57 2.06 -9.82 -0.11
C THR A 57 1.09 -10.81 -0.76
N LYS A 58 1.58 -11.78 -1.54
CA LYS A 58 0.76 -12.85 -2.13
C LYS A 58 0.08 -13.71 -1.05
N LEU A 59 0.78 -14.02 0.04
CA LEU A 59 0.26 -14.83 1.14
C LEU A 59 -0.78 -14.09 1.99
N LEU A 60 -0.52 -12.81 2.33
CA LEU A 60 -1.40 -12.07 3.26
C LEU A 60 -2.58 -11.38 2.60
N LYS A 61 -2.50 -11.04 1.32
CA LYS A 61 -3.59 -10.33 0.61
C LYS A 61 -4.92 -11.12 0.62
N PRO A 62 -4.94 -12.45 0.42
CA PRO A 62 -6.16 -13.25 0.57
C PRO A 62 -6.72 -13.23 1.99
N GLU A 63 -5.88 -13.35 3.02
CA GLU A 63 -6.30 -13.35 4.42
C GLU A 63 -6.88 -11.99 4.83
N LEU A 64 -6.21 -10.89 4.45
CA LEU A 64 -6.70 -9.53 4.67
C LEU A 64 -8.04 -9.27 3.97
N LEU A 65 -8.24 -9.84 2.78
CA LEU A 65 -9.52 -9.75 2.07
C LEU A 65 -10.62 -10.52 2.81
N GLN A 66 -10.34 -11.75 3.26
CA GLN A 66 -11.29 -12.56 4.02
C GLN A 66 -11.68 -11.90 5.34
N MET A 67 -10.71 -11.37 6.10
CA MET A 67 -10.96 -10.62 7.33
C MET A 67 -11.85 -9.39 7.07
N ARG A 68 -11.60 -8.63 5.99
CA ARG A 68 -12.46 -7.49 5.61
C ARG A 68 -13.87 -7.91 5.21
N LEU A 69 -14.03 -9.01 4.48
CA LEU A 69 -15.34 -9.53 4.10
C LEU A 69 -16.13 -10.00 5.33
N ALA A 70 -15.46 -10.67 6.28
CA ALA A 70 -16.04 -11.05 7.56
C ALA A 70 -16.46 -9.81 8.38
N LEU A 71 -15.61 -8.78 8.45
CA LEU A 71 -15.94 -7.51 9.11
C LEU A 71 -17.14 -6.80 8.47
N ARG A 72 -17.24 -6.78 7.14
CA ARG A 72 -18.41 -6.20 6.46
C ARG A 72 -19.69 -7.00 6.74
N ALA A 73 -19.59 -8.31 6.84
CA ALA A 73 -20.73 -9.16 7.17
C ALA A 73 -21.22 -8.90 8.60
N THR A 74 -20.30 -8.75 9.56
CA THR A 74 -20.65 -8.39 10.94
C THR A 74 -21.23 -6.98 11.00
N GLU A 75 -20.65 -5.99 10.32
CA GLU A 75 -21.20 -4.62 10.21
C GLU A 75 -22.67 -4.62 9.76
N LYS A 76 -22.97 -5.34 8.68
CA LYS A 76 -24.34 -5.47 8.15
C LYS A 76 -25.29 -6.10 9.15
N GLN A 77 -24.86 -7.13 9.87
CA GLN A 77 -25.66 -7.79 10.91
C GLN A 77 -25.93 -6.86 12.09
N THR A 78 -24.89 -6.18 12.61
CA THR A 78 -25.06 -5.18 13.70
C THR A 78 -25.96 -4.03 13.28
N TRP A 79 -25.85 -3.57 12.02
CA TRP A 79 -26.72 -2.52 11.49
C TRP A 79 -28.18 -2.96 11.44
N LEU A 80 -28.44 -4.16 10.90
CA LEU A 80 -29.80 -4.70 10.82
C LEU A 80 -30.42 -4.84 12.22
N LEU A 81 -29.66 -5.35 13.18
CA LEU A 81 -30.09 -5.48 14.58
C LEU A 81 -30.36 -4.11 15.23
N ALA A 82 -29.54 -3.10 14.93
CA ALA A 82 -29.75 -1.75 15.44
C ALA A 82 -31.01 -1.10 14.85
N GLN A 83 -31.30 -1.33 13.56
CA GLN A 83 -32.54 -0.88 12.93
C GLN A 83 -33.76 -1.54 13.56
N ILE A 84 -33.75 -2.86 13.72
CA ILE A 84 -34.84 -3.62 14.37
C ILE A 84 -35.09 -3.08 15.80
N LYS A 85 -34.03 -2.87 16.58
CA LYS A 85 -34.14 -2.32 17.93
C LYS A 85 -34.71 -0.89 17.93
N ASN A 86 -34.28 -0.05 16.99
CA ASN A 86 -34.78 1.32 16.89
C ASN A 86 -36.25 1.35 16.43
N THR A 87 -36.68 0.46 15.55
CA THR A 87 -38.09 0.33 15.17
C THR A 87 -38.94 -0.17 16.34
N GLU A 88 -38.46 -1.14 17.12
CA GLU A 88 -39.13 -1.61 18.34
C GLU A 88 -39.26 -0.50 19.40
N LEU A 89 -38.23 0.33 19.57
CA LEU A 89 -38.27 1.48 20.47
C LEU A 89 -39.27 2.54 19.98
N TYR A 90 -39.28 2.86 18.69
CA TYR A 90 -40.20 3.82 18.09
C TYR A 90 -41.66 3.36 18.21
N GLU A 91 -41.97 2.11 17.87
CA GLU A 91 -43.32 1.55 18.01
C GLU A 91 -43.80 1.59 19.46
N ARG A 92 -42.91 1.33 20.42
CA ARG A 92 -43.24 1.38 21.85
C ARG A 92 -43.40 2.79 22.40
N GLU A 93 -42.60 3.75 21.94
CA GLU A 93 -42.77 5.18 22.28
C GLU A 93 -44.14 5.70 21.81
N VAL A 94 -44.59 5.29 20.61
CA VAL A 94 -45.92 5.62 20.09
C VAL A 94 -47.03 4.99 20.94
N LEU A 95 -46.83 3.76 21.43
CA LEU A 95 -47.82 3.02 22.20
C LEU A 95 -47.84 3.34 23.70
N ARG A 96 -46.74 3.89 24.26
CA ARG A 96 -46.57 4.19 25.69
C ARG A 96 -45.75 5.47 25.91
N PRO A 97 -46.32 6.64 25.62
CA PRO A 97 -45.62 7.92 25.70
C PRO A 97 -45.21 8.34 27.11
N ASP A 98 -45.83 7.77 28.15
CA ASP A 98 -45.62 8.16 29.55
C ASP A 98 -44.38 7.54 30.22
N GLN A 99 -43.62 6.68 29.51
CA GLN A 99 -42.38 6.08 30.01
C GLN A 99 -41.17 6.56 29.19
N PRO A 100 -40.27 7.38 29.76
CA PRO A 100 -39.11 7.86 29.03
C PRO A 100 -38.11 6.72 28.78
N LEU A 101 -37.91 6.37 27.51
CA LEU A 101 -36.93 5.38 27.05
C LEU A 101 -35.68 6.06 26.46
N PRO A 102 -34.55 5.34 26.37
CA PRO A 102 -33.36 5.86 25.72
C PRO A 102 -33.66 6.12 24.24
N LYS A 103 -33.40 7.37 23.81
CA LYS A 103 -33.66 7.84 22.45
C LYS A 103 -32.99 6.95 21.40
N ALA A 104 -33.66 6.76 20.27
CA ALA A 104 -33.09 6.08 19.11
C ALA A 104 -31.74 6.72 18.74
N LYS A 105 -30.69 5.89 18.71
CA LYS A 105 -29.34 6.35 18.39
C LYS A 105 -29.16 6.52 16.88
N THR A 106 -28.45 7.57 16.48
CA THR A 106 -28.18 7.87 15.06
C THR A 106 -26.96 7.11 14.53
N PHE A 107 -26.82 7.02 13.19
CA PHE A 107 -25.69 6.38 12.52
C PHE A 107 -24.31 6.91 12.93
N ALA A 108 -24.22 8.20 13.27
CA ALA A 108 -22.99 8.83 13.68
C ALA A 108 -22.52 8.33 15.06
N GLU A 109 -23.45 7.95 15.94
CA GLU A 109 -23.16 7.51 17.30
C GLU A 109 -22.70 6.05 17.39
N TYR A 110 -23.05 5.21 16.40
CA TYR A 110 -22.60 3.81 16.34
C TYR A 110 -21.23 3.65 15.67
N ARG A 111 -20.76 4.66 14.93
CA ARG A 111 -19.42 4.69 14.32
C ARG A 111 -18.38 5.15 15.34
N SER A 112 -18.23 4.44 16.46
CA SER A 112 -17.10 4.68 17.37
C SER A 112 -15.77 4.16 16.77
N GLU A 113 -14.68 4.71 17.28
CA GLU A 113 -13.35 4.99 16.68
C GLU A 113 -12.50 3.87 16.00
N PRO A 114 -12.65 2.55 16.21
CA PRO A 114 -11.73 1.58 15.59
C PRO A 114 -11.85 1.47 14.06
N PHE A 115 -12.99 1.86 13.48
CA PHE A 115 -13.34 1.61 12.07
C PHE A 115 -12.99 2.75 11.11
N ALA A 116 -12.81 3.97 11.62
CA ALA A 116 -12.48 5.14 10.79
C ALA A 116 -11.11 5.02 10.11
N ILE A 117 -10.18 4.29 10.72
CA ILE A 117 -8.80 4.10 10.22
C ILE A 117 -8.76 3.16 9.00
N LEU A 118 -9.68 2.19 8.91
CA LEU A 118 -9.72 1.20 7.82
C LEU A 118 -10.39 1.72 6.55
N ASP A 119 -11.36 2.62 6.68
CA ASP A 119 -12.14 3.17 5.56
C ASP A 119 -11.32 4.14 4.69
N GLY A 120 -10.45 4.95 5.30
CA GLY A 120 -9.56 5.88 4.58
C GLY A 120 -8.58 5.15 3.64
N LYS A 121 -7.86 4.16 4.18
CA LYS A 121 -6.88 3.36 3.42
C LYS A 121 -7.53 2.45 2.37
N TRP A 122 -8.77 2.02 2.57
CA TRP A 122 -9.48 1.19 1.61
C TRP A 122 -10.00 1.98 0.41
N LYS A 123 -10.48 3.22 0.64
CA LYS A 123 -10.88 4.11 -0.44
C LYS A 123 -9.69 4.39 -1.39
N GLU A 124 -8.53 4.68 -0.81
CA GLU A 124 -7.28 4.86 -1.55
C GLU A 124 -6.90 3.60 -2.34
N MET A 125 -6.88 2.42 -1.69
CA MET A 125 -6.57 1.16 -2.36
C MET A 125 -7.53 0.81 -3.51
N LEU A 126 -8.84 1.07 -3.34
CA LEU A 126 -9.82 0.87 -4.41
C LEU A 126 -9.62 1.83 -5.58
N THR A 127 -9.19 3.07 -5.32
CA THR A 127 -8.84 4.01 -6.39
C THR A 127 -7.61 3.55 -7.16
N THR A 128 -6.59 3.03 -6.49
CA THR A 128 -5.38 2.48 -7.13
C THR A 128 -5.72 1.26 -8.00
N ILE A 129 -6.51 0.31 -7.48
CA ILE A 129 -6.93 -0.88 -8.24
C ILE A 129 -7.74 -0.50 -9.50
N ARG A 130 -8.56 0.55 -9.43
CA ARG A 130 -9.31 1.04 -10.60
C ARG A 130 -8.40 1.66 -11.65
N GLN A 131 -7.39 2.42 -11.23
CA GLN A 131 -6.38 2.99 -12.11
C GLN A 131 -5.55 1.90 -12.80
N GLU A 132 -5.04 0.93 -12.04
CA GLU A 132 -4.27 -0.20 -12.59
C GLU A 132 -5.07 -1.02 -13.61
N ARG A 133 -6.38 -1.22 -13.38
CA ARG A 133 -7.25 -1.92 -14.35
C ARG A 133 -7.49 -1.10 -15.61
N ALA A 134 -7.67 0.22 -15.47
CA ALA A 134 -7.82 1.11 -16.62
C ALA A 134 -6.54 1.15 -17.46
N GLU A 135 -5.38 1.19 -16.81
CA GLU A 135 -4.07 1.14 -17.47
C GLU A 135 -3.87 -0.18 -18.23
N ARG A 136 -4.18 -1.33 -17.62
CA ARG A 136 -4.12 -2.63 -18.30
C ARG A 136 -5.07 -2.72 -19.48
N ALA A 137 -6.31 -2.26 -19.32
CA ALA A 137 -7.28 -2.24 -20.40
C ALA A 137 -6.79 -1.35 -21.56
N SER A 138 -6.20 -0.19 -21.26
CA SER A 138 -5.63 0.70 -22.28
C SER A 138 -4.43 0.08 -23.00
N TYR A 139 -3.58 -0.65 -22.26
CA TYR A 139 -2.44 -1.36 -22.82
C TYR A 139 -2.85 -2.51 -23.74
N GLU A 140 -3.86 -3.29 -23.34
CA GLU A 140 -4.40 -4.37 -24.17
C GLU A 140 -5.07 -3.84 -25.44
N MET A 141 -5.78 -2.71 -25.36
CA MET A 141 -6.37 -2.04 -26.53
C MET A 141 -5.28 -1.54 -27.50
N ASN A 142 -4.24 -0.88 -27.00
CA ASN A 142 -3.12 -0.42 -27.84
C ASN A 142 -2.40 -1.57 -28.54
N LYS A 143 -2.18 -2.69 -27.84
CA LYS A 143 -1.57 -3.89 -28.41
C LYS A 143 -2.45 -4.52 -29.50
N TRP A 144 -3.77 -4.49 -29.32
CA TRP A 144 -4.72 -4.96 -30.31
C TRP A 144 -4.73 -4.04 -31.55
N GLU A 145 -4.71 -2.72 -31.37
CA GLU A 145 -4.62 -1.75 -32.47
C GLU A 145 -3.30 -1.85 -33.26
N GLU A 146 -2.16 -2.11 -32.59
CA GLU A 146 -0.88 -2.36 -33.26
C GLU A 146 -0.87 -3.67 -34.05
N SER A 147 -1.62 -4.69 -33.60
CA SER A 147 -1.73 -5.97 -34.32
C SER A 147 -2.62 -5.92 -35.57
N LEU A 148 -3.39 -4.83 -35.73
CA LEU A 148 -4.27 -4.58 -36.88
C LEU A 148 -3.63 -3.69 -37.97
N LYS A 149 -2.43 -3.13 -37.71
CA LYS A 149 -1.63 -2.38 -38.69
C LYS A 149 -0.64 -3.29 -39.41
#